data_AF-A0A0F3GKX0-F1
#
_entry.id   AF-A0A0F3GKX0-F1
#
_cell.length_a   1.000
_cell.length_b   1.000
_cell.length_c   1.000
_cell.angle_alpha   90.00
_cell.angle_beta   90.00
_cell.angle_gamma   90.00
#
_symmetry.space_group_name_H-M   'P 1'
#
loop_
_entity.id
_entity.type
_entity.pdbx_description
1 polymer ?
#
loop_
_entity_poly.entity_id
_entity_poly.type
_entity_poly.pdbx_seq_one_letter_code
_entity_poly.pdbx_strand_id
1 'polypeptide(L)'
;MKTIVKTIVIYDHPASMQIHRELFHFDDDAYVSAGGDLIGMLQGLDVHGGSTVSVAAQWRGMISLALWRHDPTVEDVSAFLLSVMPECKEILLTASADEVFEFMYKQKRFDCLRRLSNTTKRLIEKHVRDKRLRIEFHLVSEANGSIITSSL
;
A
#
# COMPACT_ATOMS: atom_id res chain seq x y z
N MET A 1 11.33 15.92 27.37
CA MET A 1 10.38 14.85 27.03
C MET A 1 10.91 14.12 25.80
N LYS A 2 11.13 12.80 25.86
CA LYS A 2 11.36 11.99 24.65
C LYS A 2 10.01 11.88 23.94
N THR A 3 9.91 12.40 22.72
CA THR A 3 8.78 12.12 21.85
C THR A 3 8.81 10.62 21.57
N ILE A 4 7.87 9.86 22.12
CA ILE A 4 7.67 8.46 21.74
C ILE A 4 7.16 8.51 20.30
N VAL A 5 8.02 8.12 19.35
CA VAL A 5 7.61 7.91 17.97
C VAL A 5 6.67 6.71 17.98
N LYS A 6 5.36 6.96 17.93
CA LYS A 6 4.37 5.90 17.86
C LYS A 6 4.23 5.48 16.40
N THR A 7 4.64 4.25 16.08
CA THR A 7 4.28 3.66 14.79
C THR A 7 2.80 3.32 14.81
N ILE A 8 2.07 3.75 13.78
CA ILE A 8 0.68 3.36 13.54
C ILE A 8 0.66 2.52 12.27
N VAL A 9 0.02 1.36 12.33
CA VAL A 9 -0.20 0.47 11.19
C VAL A 9 -1.64 0.56 10.76
N ILE A 10 -1.89 1.08 9.57
CA ILE A 10 -3.22 1.12 8.95
C ILE A 10 -3.33 -0.06 7.99
N TYR A 11 -4.41 -0.84 8.08
CA TYR A 11 -4.62 -2.00 7.21
C TYR A 11 -6.01 -2.03 6.59
N ASP A 12 -6.12 -2.57 5.37
CA ASP A 12 -7.38 -2.71 4.63
C ASP A 12 -8.11 -4.03 4.88
N HIS A 13 -7.36 -5.08 5.19
CA HIS A 13 -7.89 -6.43 5.33
C HIS A 13 -7.28 -7.15 6.54
N PRO A 14 -8.02 -8.04 7.25
CA PRO A 14 -7.47 -8.80 8.38
C PRO A 14 -6.19 -9.59 8.04
N ALA A 15 -6.11 -10.15 6.83
CA ALA A 15 -4.88 -10.81 6.38
C ALA A 15 -3.69 -9.83 6.28
N SER A 16 -3.91 -8.58 5.84
CA SER A 16 -2.87 -7.54 5.81
C SER A 16 -2.32 -7.25 7.20
N MET A 17 -3.19 -7.16 8.21
CA MET A 17 -2.79 -7.00 9.62
C MET A 17 -1.98 -8.19 10.11
N GLN A 18 -2.48 -9.42 9.90
CA GLN A 18 -1.83 -10.63 10.41
C GLN A 18 -0.42 -10.80 9.83
N ILE A 19 -0.30 -10.72 8.50
CA ILE A 19 0.97 -10.89 7.79
C ILE A 19 1.98 -9.80 8.21
N HIS A 20 1.53 -8.55 8.34
CA HIS A 20 2.40 -7.48 8.80
C HIS A 20 2.88 -7.72 10.25
N ARG A 21 1.98 -8.17 11.13
CA ARG A 21 2.29 -8.46 12.53
C ARG A 21 3.26 -9.60 12.71
N GLU A 22 3.12 -10.66 11.93
CA GLU A 22 4.04 -11.80 11.95
C GLU A 22 5.47 -11.39 11.58
N LEU A 23 5.65 -10.34 10.78
CA LEU A 23 6.97 -9.88 10.37
C LEU A 23 7.57 -8.80 11.29
N PHE A 24 6.74 -7.84 11.72
CA PHE A 24 7.22 -6.65 12.46
C PHE A 24 6.98 -6.70 13.97
N HIS A 25 6.12 -7.60 14.45
CA HIS A 25 5.85 -7.83 15.88
C HIS A 25 5.47 -6.58 16.68
N PHE A 26 4.80 -5.58 16.07
CA PHE A 26 4.24 -4.46 16.81
C PHE A 26 3.07 -4.89 17.71
N ASP A 27 2.83 -4.11 18.77
CA ASP A 27 1.73 -4.31 19.71
C ASP A 27 0.35 -4.14 19.03
N ASP A 28 -0.68 -4.78 19.57
CA ASP A 28 -2.04 -4.73 19.02
C ASP A 28 -2.60 -3.31 18.91
N ASP A 29 -2.22 -2.41 19.84
CA ASP A 29 -2.66 -1.02 19.87
C ASP A 29 -2.03 -0.14 18.77
N ALA A 30 -1.04 -0.67 18.04
CA ALA A 30 -0.47 -0.04 16.87
C ALA A 30 -1.33 -0.27 15.61
N TYR A 31 -2.21 -1.28 15.59
CA TYR A 31 -2.96 -1.66 14.40
C TYR A 31 -4.35 -1.02 14.37
N VAL A 32 -4.64 -0.31 13.28
CA VAL A 32 -5.93 0.33 13.05
C VAL A 32 -6.52 -0.15 11.72
N SER A 33 -7.72 -0.74 11.80
CA SER A 33 -8.45 -1.14 10.61
C SER A 33 -8.97 0.09 9.87
N ALA A 34 -8.67 0.18 8.58
CA ALA A 34 -9.33 1.12 7.68
C ALA A 34 -10.68 0.59 7.17
N GLY A 35 -10.98 -0.70 7.40
CA GLY A 35 -12.10 -1.38 6.73
C GLY A 35 -12.01 -1.18 5.22
N GLY A 36 -13.06 -0.59 4.63
CA GLY A 36 -13.11 -0.25 3.20
C GLY A 36 -12.61 1.16 2.85
N ASP A 37 -12.17 1.96 3.82
CA ASP A 37 -11.89 3.39 3.62
C ASP A 37 -10.46 3.80 4.05
N LEU A 38 -9.47 3.26 3.33
CA LEU A 38 -8.05 3.63 3.51
C LEU A 38 -7.81 5.14 3.31
N ILE A 39 -8.49 5.76 2.34
CA ILE A 39 -8.29 7.17 1.98
C ILE A 39 -8.81 8.06 3.12
N GLY A 40 -10.05 7.85 3.55
CA GLY A 40 -10.65 8.61 4.65
C GLY A 40 -9.87 8.43 5.95
N MET A 41 -9.41 7.21 6.24
CA MET A 41 -8.56 6.94 7.40
C MET A 41 -7.25 7.75 7.37
N LEU A 42 -6.57 7.82 6.22
CA LEU A 42 -5.35 8.63 6.07
C LEU A 42 -5.62 10.13 6.10
N GLN A 43 -6.78 10.58 5.63
CA GLN A 43 -7.17 12.01 5.68
C GLN A 43 -7.55 12.47 7.09
N GLY A 44 -8.23 11.61 7.85
CA GLY A 44 -8.64 11.85 9.22
C GLY A 44 -7.56 11.59 10.27
N LEU A 45 -6.36 11.19 9.83
CA LEU A 45 -5.28 10.82 10.71
C LEU A 45 -4.74 12.06 11.46
N ASP A 46 -5.16 12.20 12.72
CA ASP A 46 -4.66 13.24 13.63
C ASP A 46 -3.54 12.68 14.51
N VAL A 47 -2.35 12.54 13.91
CA VAL A 47 -1.13 12.16 14.64
C VAL A 47 -0.19 13.34 14.67
N HIS A 48 0.26 13.70 15.87
CA HIS A 48 1.21 14.79 16.04
C HIS A 48 2.64 14.26 16.15
N GLY A 49 3.52 14.77 15.29
CA GLY A 49 4.97 14.71 15.46
C GLY A 49 5.64 13.41 15.03
N GLY A 50 6.49 13.49 14.00
CA GLY A 50 7.55 12.54 13.65
C GLY A 50 7.19 11.05 13.55
N SER A 51 5.89 10.73 13.51
CA SER A 51 5.37 9.38 13.61
C SER A 51 5.48 8.67 12.27
N THR A 52 5.75 7.38 12.32
CA THR A 52 5.72 6.51 11.13
C THR A 52 4.32 5.94 10.99
N VAL A 53 3.74 6.07 9.80
CA VAL A 53 2.49 5.43 9.43
C VAL A 53 2.82 4.34 8.43
N SER A 54 2.73 3.10 8.87
CA SER A 54 2.87 1.92 8.02
C SER A 54 1.49 1.58 7.45
N VAL A 55 1.38 1.48 6.14
CA VAL A 55 0.15 1.12 5.44
C VAL A 55 0.33 -0.28 4.87
N ALA A 56 -0.38 -1.25 5.42
CA ALA A 56 -0.38 -2.63 4.95
C ALA A 56 -1.65 -2.89 4.14
N ALA A 57 -1.51 -2.99 2.82
CA ALA A 57 -2.66 -3.09 1.94
C ALA A 57 -2.50 -4.21 0.91
N GLN A 58 -3.62 -4.82 0.52
CA GLN A 58 -3.69 -5.65 -0.67
C GLN A 58 -3.62 -4.77 -1.93
N TRP A 59 -3.50 -5.38 -3.10
CA TRP A 59 -3.31 -4.65 -4.34
C TRP A 59 -4.47 -3.68 -4.67
N ARG A 60 -5.72 -4.04 -4.34
CA ARG A 60 -6.88 -3.14 -4.52
C ARG A 60 -6.71 -1.88 -3.69
N GLY A 61 -6.39 -2.03 -2.40
CA GLY A 61 -6.07 -0.91 -1.51
C GLY A 61 -4.89 -0.07 -2.00
N MET A 62 -3.83 -0.71 -2.52
CA MET A 62 -2.70 -0.02 -3.15
C MET A 62 -3.14 0.87 -4.31
N ILE A 63 -3.96 0.33 -5.23
CA ILE A 63 -4.43 1.06 -6.41
C ILE A 63 -5.36 2.20 -6.00
N SER A 64 -6.29 1.97 -5.08
CA SER A 64 -7.14 3.01 -4.53
C SER A 64 -6.34 4.16 -3.91
N LEU A 65 -5.27 3.84 -3.16
CA LEU A 65 -4.38 4.82 -2.56
C LEU A 65 -3.51 5.55 -3.60
N ALA A 66 -2.98 4.84 -4.59
CA ALA A 66 -2.16 5.44 -5.63
C ALA A 66 -2.98 6.40 -6.49
N LEU A 67 -4.20 6.02 -6.87
CA LEU A 67 -5.11 6.86 -7.66
C LEU A 67 -5.89 7.87 -6.80
N TRP A 68 -5.84 7.73 -5.48
CA TRP A 68 -6.64 8.48 -4.52
C TRP A 68 -8.15 8.43 -4.82
N ARG A 69 -8.66 7.24 -5.13
CA ARG A 69 -10.07 6.94 -5.45
C ARG A 69 -10.52 5.63 -4.79
N HIS A 70 -11.75 5.59 -4.27
CA HIS A 70 -12.28 4.36 -3.63
C HIS A 70 -12.53 3.24 -4.65
N ASP A 71 -13.10 3.58 -5.81
CA ASP A 71 -13.47 2.62 -6.86
C ASP A 71 -12.91 3.08 -8.22
N PRO A 72 -11.60 2.91 -8.46
CA PRO A 72 -10.98 3.29 -9.71
C PRO A 72 -11.44 2.40 -10.87
N THR A 73 -11.67 3.00 -12.05
CA THR A 73 -12.11 2.23 -13.21
C THR A 73 -10.98 1.37 -13.78
N VAL A 74 -11.30 0.36 -14.59
CA VAL A 74 -10.29 -0.48 -15.26
C VAL A 74 -9.34 0.36 -16.10
N GLU A 75 -9.83 1.41 -16.75
CA GLU A 75 -9.02 2.36 -17.52
C GLU A 75 -8.06 3.15 -16.63
N ASP A 76 -8.52 3.63 -15.47
CA ASP A 76 -7.66 4.32 -14.49
C ASP A 76 -6.54 3.39 -13.99
N VAL A 77 -6.90 2.15 -13.61
CA VAL A 77 -5.94 1.15 -13.14
C VAL A 77 -4.92 0.84 -14.24
N SER A 78 -5.39 0.60 -15.46
CA SER A 78 -4.52 0.26 -16.60
C SER A 78 -3.57 1.42 -16.93
N ALA A 79 -4.09 2.65 -16.99
CA ALA A 79 -3.27 3.84 -17.21
C ALA A 79 -2.21 4.04 -16.12
N PHE A 80 -2.57 3.84 -14.86
CA PHE A 80 -1.61 3.90 -13.75
C PHE A 80 -0.53 2.83 -13.87
N LEU A 81 -0.91 1.56 -14.06
CA LEU A 81 0.04 0.47 -14.16
C LEU A 81 1.00 0.66 -15.35
N LEU A 82 0.48 1.08 -16.52
CA LEU A 82 1.30 1.41 -17.69
C LEU A 82 2.25 2.57 -17.44
N SER A 83 1.85 3.56 -16.64
CA SER A 83 2.71 4.70 -16.30
C SER A 83 3.89 4.32 -15.39
N VAL A 84 3.71 3.32 -14.51
CA VAL A 84 4.74 2.88 -13.56
C VAL A 84 5.59 1.73 -14.12
N MET A 85 5.01 0.92 -15.01
CA MET A 85 5.61 -0.32 -15.53
C MET A 85 5.31 -0.47 -17.03
N PRO A 86 5.80 0.46 -17.88
CA PRO A 86 5.55 0.41 -19.32
C PRO A 86 6.05 -0.88 -19.98
N GLU A 87 7.03 -1.57 -19.39
CA GLU A 87 7.53 -2.85 -19.88
C GLU A 87 6.55 -4.02 -19.70
N CYS A 88 5.50 -3.83 -18.89
CA CYS A 88 4.44 -4.83 -18.69
C CYS A 88 3.24 -4.62 -19.63
N LYS A 89 3.36 -3.72 -20.62
CA LYS A 89 2.25 -3.32 -21.49
C LYS A 89 1.49 -4.49 -22.12
N GLU A 90 2.18 -5.49 -22.66
CA GLU A 90 1.52 -6.62 -23.35
C GLU A 90 0.62 -7.43 -22.43
N ILE A 91 1.05 -7.63 -21.18
CA ILE A 91 0.27 -8.34 -20.15
C ILE A 91 -0.87 -7.46 -19.65
N LEU A 92 -0.61 -6.16 -19.43
CA LEU A 92 -1.62 -5.18 -19.01
C LEU A 92 -2.77 -5.00 -20.00
N LEU A 93 -2.57 -5.33 -21.28
CA LEU A 93 -3.61 -5.26 -22.31
C LEU A 93 -4.50 -6.52 -22.37
N THR A 94 -4.06 -7.62 -21.78
CA THR A 94 -4.69 -8.94 -21.97
C THR A 94 -5.16 -9.59 -20.68
N ALA A 95 -4.64 -9.17 -19.54
CA ALA A 95 -4.93 -9.73 -18.23
C ALA A 95 -5.67 -8.72 -17.35
N SER A 96 -6.49 -9.25 -16.43
CA SER A 96 -7.08 -8.47 -15.34
C SER A 96 -6.00 -7.95 -14.39
N ALA A 97 -6.33 -6.94 -13.58
CA ALA A 97 -5.39 -6.39 -12.61
C ALA A 97 -4.90 -7.46 -11.61
N ASP A 98 -5.79 -8.31 -11.10
CA ASP A 98 -5.46 -9.45 -10.23
C ASP A 98 -4.37 -10.35 -10.86
N GLU A 99 -4.58 -10.75 -12.12
CA GLU A 99 -3.66 -11.61 -12.88
C GLU A 99 -2.31 -10.93 -13.15
N VAL A 100 -2.30 -9.61 -13.37
CA VAL A 100 -1.06 -8.84 -13.54
C VAL A 100 -0.21 -8.89 -12.28
N PHE A 101 -0.81 -8.71 -11.10
CA PHE A 101 -0.08 -8.77 -9.82
C PHE A 101 0.47 -10.16 -9.54
N GLU A 102 -0.34 -11.19 -9.77
CA GLU A 102 0.08 -12.58 -9.62
C GLU A 102 1.20 -12.94 -10.59
N PHE A 103 1.08 -12.52 -11.86
CA PHE A 103 2.12 -12.69 -12.88
C PHE A 103 3.43 -12.06 -12.43
N MET A 104 3.41 -10.80 -11.99
CA MET A 104 4.62 -10.10 -11.56
C MET A 104 5.31 -10.82 -10.40
N TYR A 105 4.54 -11.33 -9.43
CA TYR A 105 5.07 -12.11 -8.33
C TYR A 105 5.72 -13.42 -8.80
N LYS A 106 4.98 -14.23 -9.58
CA LYS A 106 5.47 -15.53 -10.08
C LYS A 106 6.70 -15.40 -10.97
N GLN A 107 6.75 -14.36 -11.79
CA GLN A 107 7.89 -14.05 -12.65
C GLN A 107 9.01 -13.30 -11.93
N LYS A 108 8.92 -13.14 -10.60
CA LYS A 108 9.92 -12.48 -9.75
C LYS A 108 10.27 -11.06 -10.22
N ARG A 109 9.30 -10.32 -10.77
CA ARG A 109 9.42 -8.92 -11.20
C ARG A 109 9.31 -7.98 -10.00
N PHE A 110 10.13 -8.22 -8.98
CA PHE A 110 10.11 -7.48 -7.72
C PHE A 110 10.56 -6.03 -7.87
N ASP A 111 11.32 -5.71 -8.91
CA ASP A 111 11.67 -4.34 -9.29
C ASP A 111 10.41 -3.53 -9.65
N CYS A 112 9.52 -4.11 -10.47
CA CYS A 112 8.26 -3.54 -10.89
C CYS A 112 7.33 -3.32 -9.68
N LEU A 113 7.19 -4.35 -8.85
CA LEU A 113 6.42 -4.30 -7.59
C LEU A 113 6.96 -3.23 -6.62
N ARG A 114 8.29 -3.12 -6.48
CA ARG A 114 8.91 -2.09 -5.65
C ARG A 114 8.67 -0.69 -6.19
N ARG A 115 8.70 -0.50 -7.52
CA ARG A 115 8.33 0.78 -8.13
C ARG A 115 6.88 1.14 -7.83
N LEU A 116 5.95 0.20 -7.89
CA LEU A 116 4.56 0.43 -7.49
C LEU A 116 4.42 0.85 -6.03
N SER A 117 5.09 0.15 -5.10
CA SER A 117 5.07 0.53 -3.67
C SER A 117 5.63 1.92 -3.43
N ASN A 118 6.78 2.24 -4.04
CA ASN A 118 7.42 3.54 -3.90
C ASN A 118 6.62 4.68 -4.55
N THR A 119 5.96 4.41 -5.67
CA THR A 119 5.05 5.37 -6.30
C THR A 119 3.81 5.59 -5.45
N THR A 120 3.22 4.51 -4.91
CA THR A 120 2.06 4.60 -4.01
C THR A 120 2.39 5.38 -2.75
N LYS A 121 3.51 5.09 -2.08
CA LYS A 121 4.02 5.87 -0.94
C LYS A 121 4.10 7.37 -1.26
N ARG A 122 4.75 7.74 -2.37
CA ARG A 122 4.91 9.15 -2.77
C ARG A 122 3.56 9.83 -3.03
N LEU A 123 2.59 9.10 -3.57
CA LEU A 123 1.24 9.63 -3.81
C LEU A 123 0.48 9.81 -2.50
N ILE A 124 0.57 8.87 -1.56
CA ILE A 124 0.02 9.04 -0.20
C ILE A 124 0.64 10.27 0.48
N GLU A 125 1.96 10.39 0.48
CA GLU A 125 2.68 11.53 1.08
C GLU A 125 2.28 12.87 0.45
N LYS A 126 1.94 12.88 -0.85
CA LYS A 126 1.40 14.07 -1.54
C LYS A 126 0.04 14.48 -0.99
N HIS A 127 -0.85 13.52 -0.73
CA HIS A 127 -2.23 13.76 -0.32
C HIS A 127 -2.43 13.95 1.19
N VAL A 128 -1.60 13.32 2.03
CA VAL A 128 -1.66 13.48 3.49
C VAL A 128 -1.31 14.92 3.89
N ARG A 129 -2.09 15.50 4.81
CA ARG A 129 -1.96 16.91 5.22
C ARG A 129 -0.69 17.19 6.03
N ASP A 130 -0.39 16.34 7.02
CA ASP A 130 0.81 16.52 7.85
C ASP A 130 2.05 15.95 7.16
N LYS A 131 2.90 16.85 6.66
CA LYS A 131 4.16 16.50 5.97
C LYS A 131 5.27 16.00 6.90
N ARG A 132 5.03 15.96 8.22
CA ARG A 132 5.97 15.42 9.21
C ARG A 132 5.77 13.93 9.45
N LEU A 133 4.71 13.34 8.90
CA LEU A 133 4.48 11.90 8.94
C LEU A 133 5.40 11.20 7.93
N ARG A 134 6.04 10.13 8.38
CA ARG A 134 6.79 9.23 7.50
C ARG A 134 5.85 8.12 7.05
N ILE A 135 5.66 7.96 5.74
CA ILE A 135 4.82 6.89 5.20
C ILE A 135 5.70 5.69 4.83
N GLU A 136 5.26 4.51 5.25
CA GLU A 136 5.77 3.22 4.79
C GLU A 136 4.61 2.45 4.18
N PHE A 137 4.80 1.91 2.99
CA PHE A 137 3.79 1.14 2.29
C PHE A 137 4.26 -0.30 2.14
N HIS A 138 3.36 -1.24 2.42
CA HIS A 138 3.59 -2.67 2.35
C HIS A 138 2.48 -3.29 1.50
N LEU A 139 2.85 -3.81 0.31
CA LEU A 139 1.93 -4.58 -0.51
C LEU A 139 1.86 -6.00 0.05
N VAL A 140 0.67 -6.42 0.46
CA VAL A 140 0.43 -7.75 1.03
C VAL A 140 -0.27 -8.64 0.02
N SER A 141 0.09 -9.93 0.02
CA SER A 141 -0.64 -10.98 -0.68
C SER A 141 -1.12 -12.02 0.32
N GLU A 142 -2.44 -12.10 0.47
CA GLU A 142 -3.09 -13.14 1.27
C GLU A 142 -2.82 -14.53 0.69
N ALA A 143 -2.91 -14.68 -0.63
CA ALA A 143 -2.64 -15.95 -1.32
C ALA A 143 -1.24 -16.51 -1.04
N ASN A 144 -0.25 -15.63 -0.84
CA ASN A 144 1.14 -16.02 -0.55
C ASN A 144 1.49 -15.89 0.95
N GLY A 145 0.56 -15.48 1.81
CA GLY A 145 0.81 -15.25 3.24
C GLY A 145 1.98 -14.31 3.53
N SER A 146 2.26 -13.33 2.65
CA SER A 146 3.50 -12.53 2.73
C SER A 146 3.37 -11.10 2.25
N ILE A 147 4.29 -10.25 2.74
CA ILE A 147 4.53 -8.93 2.16
C ILE A 147 5.33 -9.12 0.87
N ILE A 148 4.71 -8.76 -0.25
CA ILE A 148 5.27 -8.88 -1.59
C ILE A 148 6.40 -7.88 -1.82
N THR A 149 6.20 -6.66 -1.33
CA THR A 149 7.15 -5.55 -1.46
C THR A 149 6.85 -4.50 -0.41
N SER A 150 7.87 -3.73 -0.05
CA SER A 150 7.78 -2.62 0.86
C SER A 150 8.54 -1.41 0.32
N SER A 151 8.10 -0.21 0.69
CA SER A 151 8.75 1.06 0.38
C SER A 151 9.71 1.56 1.49
N LEU A 152 10.14 0.65 2.37
CA LEU A 152 11.13 0.89 3.42
C LEU A 152 12.48 1.37 2.84
#